data_AF-A0A7C6F8E0-F1
#
_entry.id   AF-A0A7C6F8E0-F1
#
_cell.length_a   1.000
_cell.length_b   1.000
_cell.length_c   1.000
_cell.angle_alpha   90.00
_cell.angle_beta   90.00
_cell.angle_gamma   90.00
#
_symmetry.space_group_name_H-M   'P 1'
#
loop_
_entity.id
_entity.type
_entity.pdbx_description
1 polymer ?
#
loop_
_entity_poly.entity_id
_entity_poly.type
_entity_poly.pdbx_seq_one_letter_code
_entity_poly.pdbx_strand_id
1 'polypeptide(L)'
;GGKPERLTPTRFFIGCAVSPFKRYERELVPQYFKLIRKIATGAQWVITQLGYDMRKYHEVKLFLAARGMPQIPIIGNVYLLTRTIARLFHTGKLPGCVVSEELMALCDKYGAGPDRGRKFFIELAAKQLAVLKGLGFSAGYLGGLNKPETFGEIMEQLTTFSEDDWKLFLREIQFALPDEFFFFEHDPETGMSSPDRINRQYLESLKRPGRSRHVTLGYRLSRLVHRLLFTRDRGLWGLARRLYARWARKPQLPITARTLYKIEQFSKFMMYGCQDCGDCSLPDCAYVCPKRWCSKCGRNGPCGGSADGRCELQDKECLWAIVYERLKAYGETESMLQGPPVVYNAELAHTSSWANTYLDRDHHRPRESNPPDKDQT
;
A
#
# COMPACT_ATOMS: atom_id res chain seq x y z
N GLY A 1 -33.17 23.52 -4.94
CA GLY A 1 -32.30 22.37 -4.59
C GLY A 1 -33.11 21.11 -4.75
N GLY A 2 -32.63 20.15 -5.54
CA GLY A 2 -33.35 18.88 -5.74
C GLY A 2 -33.48 18.10 -4.43
N LYS A 3 -34.62 17.45 -4.22
CA LYS A 3 -34.79 16.53 -3.09
C LYS A 3 -33.78 15.39 -3.25
N PRO A 4 -33.09 14.95 -2.18
CA PRO A 4 -32.22 13.79 -2.26
C PRO A 4 -33.04 12.55 -2.66
N GLU A 5 -32.68 11.94 -3.78
CA GLU A 5 -33.27 10.69 -4.27
C GLU A 5 -32.51 9.50 -3.66
N ARG A 6 -33.26 8.56 -3.07
CA ARG A 6 -32.69 7.32 -2.55
C ARG A 6 -32.75 6.26 -3.65
N LEU A 7 -31.58 5.89 -4.18
CA LEU A 7 -31.44 4.82 -5.16
C LEU A 7 -31.68 3.43 -4.52
N THR A 8 -32.08 2.47 -5.35
CA THR A 8 -32.18 1.06 -4.97
C THR A 8 -30.84 0.52 -4.45
N PRO A 9 -30.82 -0.38 -3.46
CA PRO A 9 -29.59 -1.02 -3.00
C PRO A 9 -28.83 -1.70 -4.16
N THR A 10 -27.58 -1.28 -4.38
CA THR A 10 -26.69 -1.83 -5.43
C THR A 10 -25.60 -2.68 -4.79
N ARG A 11 -25.36 -3.87 -5.33
CA ARG A 11 -24.20 -4.70 -4.96
C ARG A 11 -23.00 -4.27 -5.80
N PHE A 12 -21.92 -3.88 -5.16
CA PHE A 12 -20.67 -3.53 -5.83
C PHE A 12 -19.76 -4.76 -5.92
N PHE A 13 -19.13 -4.97 -7.08
CA PHE A 13 -18.03 -5.93 -7.24
C PHE A 13 -16.69 -5.22 -7.07
N ILE A 14 -16.25 -5.08 -5.83
CA ILE A 14 -15.20 -4.12 -5.45
C ILE A 14 -13.81 -4.68 -5.77
N GLY A 15 -13.04 -3.96 -6.58
CA GLY A 15 -11.63 -4.26 -6.85
C GLY A 15 -10.67 -3.42 -6.03
N CYS A 16 -9.41 -3.84 -5.96
CA CYS A 16 -8.36 -3.03 -5.36
C CYS A 16 -7.03 -3.11 -6.12
N ALA A 17 -6.24 -2.04 -6.05
CA ALA A 17 -4.92 -1.99 -6.68
C ALA A 17 -3.79 -2.45 -5.73
N VAL A 18 -2.73 -3.08 -6.26
CA VAL A 18 -1.47 -3.36 -5.55
C VAL A 18 -0.27 -2.99 -6.41
N SER A 19 0.80 -2.47 -5.81
CA SER A 19 2.04 -2.16 -6.53
C SER A 19 3.16 -3.12 -6.10
N PRO A 20 3.47 -4.16 -6.90
CA PRO A 20 4.59 -5.07 -6.61
C PRO A 20 5.96 -4.52 -7.06
N PHE A 21 5.96 -3.45 -7.86
CA PHE A 21 7.16 -2.77 -8.38
C PHE A 21 7.69 -1.79 -7.34
N LYS A 22 8.46 -2.32 -6.40
CA LYS A 22 9.07 -1.59 -5.31
C LYS A 22 10.48 -2.09 -5.09
N ARG A 23 11.42 -1.14 -5.08
CA ARG A 23 12.85 -1.39 -4.98
C ARG A 23 13.24 -1.93 -3.61
N TYR A 24 12.70 -1.38 -2.52
CA TYR A 24 13.12 -1.78 -1.18
C TYR A 24 12.06 -2.60 -0.44
N GLU A 25 12.53 -3.49 0.44
CA GLU A 25 11.69 -4.28 1.35
C GLU A 25 10.70 -3.41 2.13
N ARG A 26 11.18 -2.28 2.68
CA ARG A 26 10.38 -1.30 3.43
C ARG A 26 9.29 -0.61 2.62
N GLU A 27 9.25 -0.87 1.32
CA GLU A 27 8.22 -0.38 0.40
C GLU A 27 7.33 -1.53 -0.08
N LEU A 28 7.91 -2.66 -0.50
CA LEU A 28 7.17 -3.80 -1.04
C LEU A 28 6.31 -4.48 0.02
N VAL A 29 6.90 -4.83 1.17
CA VAL A 29 6.21 -5.60 2.21
C VAL A 29 4.97 -4.86 2.73
N PRO A 30 5.03 -3.53 3.01
CA PRO A 30 3.83 -2.75 3.32
C PRO A 30 2.75 -2.73 2.23
N GLN A 31 3.09 -2.82 0.94
CA GLN A 31 2.08 -2.91 -0.14
C GLN A 31 1.32 -4.23 -0.07
N TYR A 32 2.04 -5.32 0.16
CA TYR A 32 1.45 -6.65 0.31
C TYR A 32 0.61 -6.76 1.58
N PHE A 33 1.04 -6.16 2.69
CA PHE A 33 0.21 -6.12 3.90
C PHE A 33 -1.06 -5.29 3.71
N LYS A 34 -0.95 -4.16 3.01
CA LYS A 34 -2.11 -3.36 2.61
C LYS A 34 -3.04 -4.13 1.68
N LEU A 35 -2.52 -4.97 0.78
CA LEU A 35 -3.32 -5.82 -0.11
C LEU A 35 -4.20 -6.77 0.71
N ILE A 36 -3.62 -7.50 1.68
CA ILE A 36 -4.42 -8.40 2.54
C ILE A 36 -5.50 -7.63 3.28
N ARG A 37 -5.20 -6.43 3.81
CA ARG A 37 -6.21 -5.60 4.46
C ARG A 37 -7.34 -5.17 3.51
N LYS A 38 -7.02 -4.80 2.27
CA LYS A 38 -8.03 -4.45 1.27
C LYS A 38 -8.98 -5.62 1.02
N ILE A 39 -8.44 -6.82 0.84
CA ILE A 39 -9.22 -8.05 0.64
C ILE A 39 -10.09 -8.34 1.87
N ALA A 40 -9.50 -8.30 3.07
CA ALA A 40 -10.22 -8.52 4.33
C ALA A 40 -11.36 -7.51 4.56
N THR A 41 -11.33 -6.36 3.89
CA THR A 41 -12.37 -5.31 3.98
C THR A 41 -13.36 -5.32 2.82
N GLY A 42 -13.33 -6.35 1.98
CA GLY A 42 -14.35 -6.59 0.94
C GLY A 42 -13.87 -6.43 -0.50
N ALA A 43 -12.56 -6.24 -0.76
CA ALA A 43 -12.07 -6.32 -2.14
C ALA A 43 -12.12 -7.77 -2.65
N GLN A 44 -12.77 -7.96 -3.79
CA GLN A 44 -13.06 -9.27 -4.39
C GLN A 44 -12.13 -9.62 -5.54
N TRP A 45 -11.40 -8.66 -6.09
CA TRP A 45 -10.39 -8.85 -7.12
C TRP A 45 -9.28 -7.81 -6.99
N VAL A 46 -8.13 -8.10 -7.62
CA VAL A 46 -6.91 -7.31 -7.52
C VAL A 46 -6.46 -6.88 -8.90
N ILE A 47 -5.98 -5.65 -9.05
CA ILE A 47 -5.24 -5.20 -10.22
C ILE A 47 -3.84 -4.75 -9.82
N THR A 48 -2.83 -5.21 -10.55
CA THR A 48 -1.46 -4.76 -10.31
C THR A 48 -1.27 -3.34 -10.87
N GLN A 49 -0.35 -2.60 -10.28
CA GLN A 49 0.22 -1.44 -10.94
C GLN A 49 0.97 -1.88 -12.19
N LEU A 50 1.26 -0.94 -13.09
CA LEU A 50 2.14 -1.17 -14.24
C LEU A 50 3.58 -1.42 -13.80
N GLY A 51 4.24 -2.36 -14.48
CA GLY A 51 5.68 -2.58 -14.44
C GLY A 51 6.14 -3.59 -15.49
N TYR A 52 7.46 -3.80 -15.56
CA TYR A 52 8.13 -4.51 -16.67
C TYR A 52 9.05 -5.64 -16.21
N ASP A 53 8.82 -6.15 -15.00
CA ASP A 53 9.43 -7.40 -14.54
C ASP A 53 8.31 -8.42 -14.30
N MET A 54 8.26 -9.48 -15.10
CA MET A 54 7.21 -10.49 -15.01
C MET A 54 7.30 -11.36 -13.77
N ARG A 55 8.48 -11.44 -13.16
CA ARG A 55 8.69 -12.13 -11.89
C ARG A 55 7.98 -11.40 -10.76
N LYS A 56 7.96 -10.06 -10.76
CA LYS A 56 7.17 -9.23 -9.83
C LYS A 56 5.65 -9.45 -9.92
N TYR A 57 5.12 -9.67 -11.12
CA TYR A 57 3.71 -10.04 -11.27
C TYR A 57 3.45 -11.41 -10.63
N HIS A 58 4.31 -12.39 -10.88
CA HIS A 58 4.21 -13.72 -10.29
C HIS A 58 4.21 -13.70 -8.75
N GLU A 59 5.05 -12.86 -8.13
CA GLU A 59 5.11 -12.73 -6.66
C GLU A 59 3.76 -12.40 -6.02
N VAL A 60 2.89 -11.64 -6.69
CA VAL A 60 1.57 -11.30 -6.13
C VAL A 60 0.70 -12.56 -5.99
N LYS A 61 0.75 -13.47 -6.98
CA LYS A 61 0.04 -14.76 -6.91
C LYS A 61 0.59 -15.64 -5.79
N LEU A 62 1.91 -15.78 -5.71
CA LEU A 62 2.55 -16.56 -4.66
C LEU A 62 2.26 -16.01 -3.27
N PHE A 63 2.27 -14.68 -3.11
CA PHE A 63 1.97 -14.04 -1.84
C PHE A 63 0.53 -14.30 -1.39
N LEU A 64 -0.45 -14.19 -2.30
CA LEU A 64 -1.84 -14.51 -1.97
C LEU A 64 -2.03 -16.00 -1.68
N ALA A 65 -1.40 -16.89 -2.45
CA ALA A 65 -1.43 -18.33 -2.18
C ALA A 65 -0.85 -18.66 -0.80
N ALA A 66 0.30 -18.08 -0.45
CA ALA A 66 0.94 -18.24 0.87
C ALA A 66 0.09 -17.69 2.03
N ARG A 67 -0.86 -16.79 1.75
CA ARG A 67 -1.84 -16.27 2.71
C ARG A 67 -3.20 -17.00 2.64
N GLY A 68 -3.28 -18.13 1.94
CA GLY A 68 -4.48 -18.95 1.83
C GLY A 68 -5.59 -18.37 0.94
N MET A 69 -5.21 -17.50 -0.01
CA MET A 69 -6.13 -16.79 -0.91
C MET A 69 -5.81 -16.99 -2.40
N PRO A 70 -5.45 -18.20 -2.88
CA PRO A 70 -5.08 -18.41 -4.30
C PRO A 70 -6.23 -18.14 -5.29
N GLN A 71 -7.47 -18.17 -4.82
CA GLN A 71 -8.69 -18.00 -5.62
C GLN A 71 -9.01 -16.54 -5.97
N ILE A 72 -8.35 -15.56 -5.34
CA ILE A 72 -8.63 -14.15 -5.61
C ILE A 72 -8.22 -13.79 -7.04
N PRO A 73 -9.16 -13.34 -7.90
CA PRO A 73 -8.85 -12.94 -9.27
C PRO A 73 -7.83 -11.81 -9.30
N ILE A 74 -6.81 -11.94 -10.15
CA ILE A 74 -5.80 -10.91 -10.37
C ILE A 74 -5.82 -10.49 -11.82
N ILE A 75 -5.85 -9.18 -12.05
CA ILE A 75 -5.73 -8.53 -13.34
C ILE A 75 -4.34 -7.92 -13.44
N GLY A 76 -3.58 -8.26 -14.47
CA GLY A 76 -2.26 -7.67 -14.71
C GLY A 76 -2.39 -6.41 -15.56
N ASN A 77 -1.81 -5.30 -15.13
CA ASN A 77 -1.85 -4.03 -15.87
C ASN A 77 -0.64 -3.93 -16.83
N VAL A 78 -0.92 -4.06 -18.13
CA VAL A 78 0.03 -3.90 -19.24
C VAL A 78 -0.19 -2.52 -19.88
N TYR A 79 0.88 -1.87 -20.31
CA TYR A 79 0.80 -0.59 -20.99
C TYR A 79 1.54 -0.66 -22.32
N LEU A 80 0.86 -0.27 -23.41
CA LEU A 80 1.50 -0.12 -24.70
C LEU A 80 2.48 1.06 -24.64
N LEU A 81 3.75 0.75 -24.48
CA LEU A 81 4.80 1.76 -24.43
C LEU A 81 4.96 2.47 -25.78
N THR A 82 5.53 3.66 -25.68
CA THR A 82 6.17 4.34 -26.80
C THR A 82 7.51 4.85 -26.31
N ARG A 83 8.43 5.17 -27.22
CA ARG A 83 9.74 5.74 -26.84
C ARG A 83 9.60 6.97 -25.94
N THR A 84 8.64 7.86 -26.23
CA THR A 84 8.39 9.07 -25.45
C THR A 84 7.90 8.77 -24.04
N ILE A 85 6.93 7.85 -23.90
CA ILE A 85 6.39 7.46 -22.60
C ILE A 85 7.40 6.66 -21.79
N ALA A 86 8.16 5.76 -22.43
CA ALA A 86 9.25 5.03 -21.81
C ALA A 86 10.28 6.00 -21.21
N ARG A 87 10.68 7.04 -21.96
CA ARG A 87 11.57 8.09 -21.47
C ARG A 87 10.98 8.84 -20.28
N LEU A 88 9.68 9.17 -20.31
CA LEU A 88 9.01 9.83 -19.18
C LEU A 88 9.05 8.95 -17.91
N PHE A 89 8.72 7.66 -18.04
CA PHE A 89 8.76 6.72 -16.91
C PHE A 89 10.19 6.49 -16.40
N HIS A 90 11.16 6.49 -17.31
CA HIS A 90 12.57 6.38 -16.98
C HIS A 90 13.10 7.58 -16.17
N THR A 91 12.57 8.79 -16.40
CA THR A 91 12.98 9.97 -15.61
C THR A 91 12.63 9.90 -14.11
N GLY A 92 11.81 8.94 -13.68
CA GLY A 92 11.34 8.81 -12.30
C GLY A 92 10.36 9.92 -11.85
N LYS A 93 9.98 10.84 -12.74
CA LYS A 93 9.04 11.94 -12.44
C LYS A 93 7.60 11.47 -12.33
N LEU A 94 7.24 10.36 -12.98
CA LEU A 94 5.89 9.80 -12.89
C LEU A 94 5.82 8.78 -11.74
N PRO A 95 5.08 9.05 -10.66
CA PRO A 95 5.12 8.20 -9.49
C PRO A 95 4.55 6.80 -9.75
N GLY A 96 5.30 5.77 -9.36
CA GLY A 96 4.81 4.39 -9.33
C GLY A 96 4.85 3.63 -10.67
N CYS A 97 5.51 4.17 -11.70
CA CYS A 97 5.87 3.45 -12.93
C CYS A 97 7.36 3.68 -13.20
N VAL A 98 8.15 2.61 -13.35
CA VAL A 98 9.59 2.74 -13.60
C VAL A 98 9.97 1.88 -14.80
N VAL A 99 10.76 2.48 -15.69
CA VAL A 99 11.43 1.80 -16.80
C VAL A 99 12.92 1.77 -16.46
N SER A 100 13.50 0.57 -16.35
CA SER A 100 14.93 0.40 -16.04
C SER A 100 15.80 0.94 -17.17
N GLU A 101 17.09 1.16 -16.89
CA GLU A 101 18.10 1.52 -17.89
C GLU A 101 18.12 0.53 -19.07
N GLU A 102 18.02 -0.77 -18.78
CA GLU A 102 18.04 -1.83 -19.78
C GLU A 102 16.82 -1.74 -20.72
N LEU A 103 15.61 -1.62 -20.16
CA LEU A 103 14.41 -1.47 -20.97
C LEU A 103 14.44 -0.15 -21.75
N MET A 104 14.94 0.93 -21.15
CA MET A 104 15.08 2.21 -21.84
C MET A 104 16.02 2.10 -23.04
N ALA A 105 17.14 1.40 -22.91
CA ALA A 105 18.08 1.16 -24.00
C ALA A 105 17.42 0.40 -25.17
N LEU A 106 16.59 -0.61 -24.89
CA LEU A 106 15.79 -1.30 -25.92
C LEU A 106 14.78 -0.34 -26.56
N CYS A 107 14.06 0.45 -25.75
CA CYS A 107 13.09 1.43 -26.25
C CYS A 107 13.74 2.47 -27.17
N ASP A 108 14.95 2.94 -26.86
CA ASP A 108 15.70 3.86 -27.71
C ASP A 108 16.22 3.18 -28.98
N LYS A 109 16.74 1.94 -28.88
CA LYS A 109 17.22 1.14 -30.02
C LYS A 109 16.12 0.93 -31.05
N TYR A 110 14.98 0.38 -30.65
CA TYR A 110 13.87 0.10 -31.58
C TYR A 110 13.11 1.38 -31.95
N GLY A 111 12.97 2.33 -31.02
CA GLY A 111 12.31 3.59 -31.26
C GLY A 111 13.05 4.54 -32.21
N ALA A 112 14.32 4.28 -32.53
CA ALA A 112 15.08 4.97 -33.57
C ALA A 112 14.87 4.38 -34.97
N GLY A 113 14.19 3.25 -35.09
CA GLY A 113 13.88 2.58 -36.36
C GLY A 113 12.83 3.32 -37.21
N PRO A 114 12.63 2.87 -38.46
CA PRO A 114 11.72 3.53 -39.42
C PRO A 114 10.25 3.50 -39.00
N ASP A 115 9.82 2.48 -38.25
CA ASP A 115 8.46 2.35 -37.70
C ASP A 115 8.31 3.03 -36.32
N ARG A 116 9.34 3.74 -35.86
CA ARG A 116 9.44 4.36 -34.53
C ARG A 116 9.24 3.35 -33.38
N GLY A 117 9.59 2.07 -33.61
CA GLY A 117 9.52 0.99 -32.63
C GLY A 117 8.12 0.40 -32.44
N ARG A 118 7.15 0.74 -33.30
CA ARG A 118 5.77 0.23 -33.19
C ARG A 118 5.71 -1.29 -33.04
N LYS A 119 6.42 -2.02 -33.90
CA LYS A 119 6.44 -3.50 -33.86
C LYS A 119 6.97 -4.02 -32.53
N PHE A 120 8.06 -3.44 -32.04
CA PHE A 120 8.65 -3.81 -30.74
C PHE A 120 7.70 -3.58 -29.57
N PHE A 121 7.02 -2.43 -29.51
CA PHE A 121 6.12 -2.12 -28.40
C PHE A 121 4.85 -2.99 -28.40
N ILE A 122 4.32 -3.30 -29.58
CA ILE A 122 3.19 -4.24 -29.75
C ILE A 122 3.61 -5.64 -29.29
N GLU A 123 4.78 -6.11 -29.75
CA GLU A 123 5.31 -7.41 -29.38
C GLU A 123 5.56 -7.49 -27.86
N LEU A 124 6.16 -6.46 -27.25
CA LEU A 124 6.37 -6.41 -25.80
C LEU A 124 5.06 -6.51 -25.03
N ALA A 125 4.03 -5.73 -25.42
CA ALA A 125 2.72 -5.78 -24.77
C ALA A 125 2.05 -7.15 -24.94
N ALA A 126 2.11 -7.73 -26.14
CA ALA A 126 1.57 -9.07 -26.42
C ALA A 126 2.29 -10.14 -25.58
N LYS A 127 3.63 -10.09 -25.50
CA LYS A 127 4.42 -11.00 -24.66
C LYS A 127 4.05 -10.89 -23.19
N GLN A 128 3.87 -9.68 -22.65
CA GLN A 128 3.40 -9.51 -21.26
C GLN A 128 2.01 -10.14 -21.06
N LEU A 129 1.07 -9.95 -21.99
CA LEU A 129 -0.25 -10.57 -21.93
C LEU A 129 -0.18 -12.10 -21.98
N ALA A 130 0.69 -12.67 -22.82
CA ALA A 130 0.94 -14.11 -22.88
C ALA A 130 1.47 -14.64 -21.54
N VAL A 131 2.41 -13.93 -20.91
CA VAL A 131 2.93 -14.27 -19.57
C VAL A 131 1.84 -14.19 -18.50
N LEU A 132 1.01 -13.15 -18.50
CA LEU A 132 -0.12 -13.08 -17.57
C LEU A 132 -1.08 -14.25 -17.74
N LYS A 133 -1.40 -14.64 -18.98
CA LYS A 133 -2.24 -15.80 -19.28
C LYS A 133 -1.60 -17.09 -18.78
N GLY A 134 -0.32 -17.32 -19.09
CA GLY A 134 0.43 -18.51 -18.68
C GLY A 134 0.61 -18.64 -17.17
N LEU A 135 0.78 -17.51 -16.46
CA LEU A 135 0.77 -17.45 -14.99
C LEU A 135 -0.62 -17.64 -14.39
N GLY A 136 -1.68 -17.70 -15.19
CA GLY A 136 -3.06 -17.85 -14.75
C GLY A 136 -3.65 -16.60 -14.09
N PHE A 137 -3.32 -15.41 -14.58
CA PHE A 137 -4.08 -14.20 -14.25
C PHE A 137 -5.48 -14.28 -14.87
N SER A 138 -6.47 -13.66 -14.23
CA SER A 138 -7.86 -13.70 -14.70
C SER A 138 -8.07 -12.81 -15.92
N ALA A 139 -7.28 -11.74 -16.06
CA ALA A 139 -7.28 -10.86 -17.23
C ALA A 139 -5.98 -10.05 -17.33
N GLY A 140 -5.72 -9.53 -18.54
CA GLY A 140 -4.79 -8.44 -18.75
C GLY A 140 -5.57 -7.14 -19.01
N TYR A 141 -5.29 -6.09 -18.25
CA TYR A 141 -5.74 -4.73 -18.56
C TYR A 141 -4.69 -4.07 -19.44
N LEU A 142 -5.11 -3.50 -20.57
CA LEU A 142 -4.21 -2.87 -21.54
C LEU A 142 -4.43 -1.35 -21.59
N GLY A 143 -3.46 -0.59 -21.10
CA GLY A 143 -3.42 0.86 -21.16
C GLY A 143 -2.55 1.40 -22.32
N GLY A 144 -2.64 2.71 -22.58
CA GLY A 144 -1.79 3.37 -23.59
C GLY A 144 -2.31 3.28 -25.03
N LEU A 145 -3.54 2.78 -25.22
CA LEU A 145 -4.18 2.69 -26.51
C LEU A 145 -4.96 3.97 -26.83
N ASN A 146 -4.76 4.49 -28.04
CA ASN A 146 -5.51 5.64 -28.56
C ASN A 146 -6.47 5.24 -29.70
N LYS A 147 -6.37 4.01 -30.20
CA LYS A 147 -7.06 3.51 -31.39
C LYS A 147 -7.46 2.05 -31.20
N PRO A 148 -8.70 1.66 -31.54
CA PRO A 148 -9.15 0.26 -31.47
C PRO A 148 -8.34 -0.69 -32.35
N GLU A 149 -7.84 -0.23 -33.49
CA GLU A 149 -7.08 -1.06 -34.43
C GLU A 149 -5.78 -1.57 -33.80
N THR A 150 -5.13 -0.73 -32.97
CA THR A 150 -3.92 -1.13 -32.25
C THR A 150 -4.20 -2.21 -31.20
N PHE A 151 -5.41 -2.27 -30.63
CA PHE A 151 -5.81 -3.40 -29.80
C PHE A 151 -5.88 -4.68 -30.64
N GLY A 152 -6.48 -4.61 -31.83
CA GLY A 152 -6.54 -5.73 -32.78
C GLY A 152 -5.14 -6.27 -33.13
N GLU A 153 -4.19 -5.38 -33.47
CA GLU A 153 -2.81 -5.77 -33.78
C GLU A 153 -2.12 -6.50 -32.63
N ILE A 154 -2.34 -6.07 -31.38
CA ILE A 154 -1.77 -6.76 -30.19
C ILE A 154 -2.41 -8.14 -30.01
N MET A 155 -3.72 -8.25 -30.24
CA MET A 155 -4.42 -9.52 -30.15
C MET A 155 -3.98 -10.49 -31.26
N GLU A 156 -3.80 -10.01 -32.49
CA GLU A 156 -3.23 -10.79 -33.60
C GLU A 156 -1.80 -11.23 -33.30
N GLN A 157 -0.96 -10.34 -32.75
CA GLN A 157 0.37 -10.73 -32.31
C GLN A 157 0.32 -11.81 -31.22
N LEU A 158 -0.63 -11.72 -30.29
CA LEU A 158 -0.82 -12.71 -29.22
C LEU A 158 -1.23 -14.09 -29.77
N THR A 159 -2.05 -14.17 -30.84
CA THR A 159 -2.44 -15.46 -31.44
C THR A 159 -1.32 -16.16 -32.19
N THR A 160 -0.24 -15.45 -32.52
CA THR A 160 0.94 -16.05 -33.16
C THR A 160 1.82 -16.85 -32.19
N PHE A 161 1.64 -16.67 -30.88
CA PHE A 161 2.43 -17.35 -29.86
C PHE A 161 1.85 -18.72 -29.52
N SER A 162 2.73 -19.68 -29.31
CA SER A 162 2.40 -21.02 -28.81
C SER A 162 2.03 -20.99 -27.34
N GLU A 163 1.35 -22.04 -26.86
CA GLU A 163 0.86 -22.12 -25.48
C GLU A 163 1.97 -22.04 -24.43
N ASP A 164 3.20 -22.47 -24.75
CA ASP A 164 4.33 -22.50 -23.81
C ASP A 164 5.33 -21.34 -23.99
N ASP A 165 5.18 -20.49 -25.01
CA ASP A 165 6.14 -19.42 -25.33
C ASP A 165 6.24 -18.39 -24.18
N TRP A 166 5.20 -18.27 -23.38
CA TRP A 166 5.20 -17.39 -22.21
C TRP A 166 6.31 -17.71 -21.21
N LYS A 167 6.76 -18.97 -21.12
CA LYS A 167 7.87 -19.36 -20.24
C LYS A 167 9.18 -18.69 -20.68
N LEU A 168 9.39 -18.58 -21.99
CA LEU A 168 10.51 -17.84 -22.55
C LEU A 168 10.34 -16.34 -22.32
N PHE A 169 9.16 -15.79 -22.64
CA PHE A 169 8.87 -14.36 -22.50
C PHE A 169 9.00 -13.87 -21.05
N LEU A 170 8.66 -14.70 -20.06
CA LEU A 170 8.85 -14.39 -18.65
C LEU A 170 10.33 -14.18 -18.30
N ARG A 171 11.23 -14.92 -18.95
CA ARG A 171 12.69 -14.78 -18.78
C ARG A 171 13.25 -13.58 -19.53
N GLU A 172 12.65 -13.24 -20.68
CA GLU A 172 13.01 -12.05 -21.46
C GLU A 172 12.58 -10.75 -20.77
N ILE A 173 11.45 -10.74 -20.08
CA ILE A 173 10.84 -9.53 -19.50
C ILE A 173 11.11 -9.49 -17.99
N GLN A 174 12.39 -9.32 -17.64
CA GLN A 174 12.88 -9.21 -16.25
C GLN A 174 13.64 -7.89 -16.04
N PHE A 175 13.00 -6.77 -16.35
CA PHE A 175 13.61 -5.44 -16.29
C PHE A 175 13.58 -4.85 -14.86
N ALA A 176 14.10 -5.60 -13.89
CA ALA A 176 14.25 -5.16 -12.50
C ALA A 176 15.20 -3.97 -12.39
N LEU A 177 15.02 -3.18 -11.33
CA LEU A 177 16.03 -2.19 -10.92
C LEU A 177 17.21 -2.88 -10.21
N PRO A 178 18.41 -2.27 -10.22
CA PRO A 178 19.52 -2.73 -9.41
C PRO A 178 19.14 -2.81 -7.93
N ASP A 179 19.45 -3.94 -7.30
CA ASP A 179 19.13 -4.24 -5.90
C ASP A 179 17.62 -4.24 -5.57
N GLU A 180 16.76 -4.45 -6.58
CA GLU A 180 15.33 -4.55 -6.34
C GLU A 180 15.00 -5.76 -5.47
N PHE A 181 14.27 -5.52 -4.39
CA PHE A 181 13.90 -6.50 -3.40
C PHE A 181 12.79 -7.40 -3.94
N PHE A 182 12.98 -8.72 -3.94
CA PHE A 182 11.95 -9.73 -4.20
C PHE A 182 11.57 -10.41 -2.89
N PHE A 183 10.27 -10.59 -2.66
CA PHE A 183 9.71 -11.29 -1.49
C PHE A 183 9.98 -12.80 -1.52
N PHE A 184 10.02 -13.40 -2.71
CA PHE A 184 10.36 -14.80 -2.94
C PHE A 184 11.74 -14.93 -3.58
N GLU A 185 12.41 -16.05 -3.34
CA GLU A 185 13.68 -16.37 -4.00
C GLU A 185 13.51 -16.58 -5.50
N HIS A 186 14.57 -16.34 -6.26
CA HIS A 186 14.58 -16.68 -7.69
C HIS A 186 14.74 -18.19 -7.89
N ASP A 187 13.97 -18.74 -8.81
CA ASP A 187 14.17 -20.08 -9.35
C ASP A 187 14.90 -19.98 -10.70
N PRO A 188 16.21 -20.34 -10.77
CA PRO A 188 16.99 -20.20 -11.99
C PRO A 188 16.55 -21.14 -13.12
N GLU A 189 15.93 -22.28 -12.80
CA GLU A 189 15.52 -23.27 -13.80
C GLU A 189 14.34 -22.73 -14.62
N THR A 190 13.34 -22.18 -13.92
CA THR A 190 12.12 -21.64 -14.54
C THR A 190 12.20 -20.16 -14.87
N GLY A 191 13.12 -19.42 -14.24
CA GLY A 191 13.19 -17.96 -14.28
C GLY A 191 12.12 -17.27 -13.41
N MET A 192 11.28 -18.03 -12.72
CA MET A 192 10.18 -17.51 -11.90
C MET A 192 10.61 -17.27 -10.46
N SER A 193 9.72 -16.67 -9.65
CA SER A 193 9.82 -16.75 -8.20
C SER A 193 9.56 -18.17 -7.70
N SER A 194 10.34 -18.63 -6.73
CA SER A 194 10.17 -19.92 -6.07
C SER A 194 8.91 -19.90 -5.19
N PRO A 195 7.99 -20.87 -5.36
CA PRO A 195 6.72 -20.90 -4.64
C PRO A 195 6.87 -21.26 -3.15
N ASP A 196 7.94 -21.97 -2.79
CA ASP A 196 8.20 -22.55 -1.48
C ASP A 196 9.27 -21.80 -0.67
N ARG A 197 10.02 -20.89 -1.31
CA ARG A 197 11.13 -20.17 -0.66
C ARG A 197 10.89 -18.67 -0.60
N ILE A 198 10.59 -18.19 0.61
CA ILE A 198 10.63 -16.75 0.93
C ILE A 198 12.09 -16.28 0.93
N ASN A 199 12.31 -15.05 0.49
CA ASN A 199 13.62 -14.40 0.45
C ASN A 199 14.39 -14.57 1.78
N ARG A 200 15.59 -15.15 1.70
CA ARG A 200 16.42 -15.50 2.84
C ARG A 200 16.90 -14.27 3.60
N GLN A 201 17.29 -13.21 2.89
CA GLN A 201 17.74 -11.96 3.50
C GLN A 201 16.59 -11.30 4.27
N TYR A 202 15.37 -11.35 3.73
CA TYR A 202 14.17 -10.90 4.43
C TYR A 202 13.95 -11.69 5.72
N LEU A 203 13.95 -13.02 5.67
CA LEU A 203 13.79 -13.87 6.86
C LEU A 203 14.88 -13.62 7.91
N GLU A 204 16.13 -13.44 7.49
CA GLU A 204 17.23 -13.09 8.39
C GLU A 204 17.03 -11.73 9.04
N SER A 205 16.59 -10.74 8.26
CA SER A 205 16.33 -9.39 8.75
C SER A 205 15.14 -9.30 9.72
N LEU A 206 14.22 -10.27 9.71
CA LEU A 206 13.17 -10.41 10.72
C LEU A 206 13.73 -10.96 12.03
N LYS A 207 14.65 -11.94 11.96
CA LYS A 207 15.30 -12.53 13.15
C LYS A 207 16.26 -11.56 13.82
N ARG A 208 17.00 -10.78 13.02
CA ARG A 208 17.99 -9.81 13.48
C ARG A 208 17.76 -8.46 12.79
N PRO A 209 16.77 -7.68 13.26
CA PRO A 209 16.51 -6.36 12.69
C PRO A 209 17.74 -5.46 12.83
N GLY A 210 18.15 -4.84 11.73
CA GLY A 210 19.21 -3.83 11.75
C GLY A 210 18.83 -2.61 12.59
N ARG A 211 19.83 -1.82 13.01
CA ARG A 211 19.57 -0.53 13.67
C ARG A 211 18.89 0.43 12.68
N SER A 212 17.65 0.83 12.96
CA SER A 212 16.98 1.88 12.19
C SER A 212 17.14 3.23 12.87
N ARG A 213 17.55 4.25 12.10
CA ARG A 213 17.59 5.66 12.52
C ARG A 213 16.21 6.20 12.93
N HIS A 214 15.14 5.52 12.52
CA HIS A 214 13.77 5.94 12.84
C HIS A 214 13.28 5.47 14.21
N VAL A 215 14.04 4.60 14.89
CA VAL A 215 13.77 4.16 16.28
C VAL A 215 14.47 5.12 17.25
N THR A 216 13.94 6.32 17.35
CA THR A 216 14.47 7.37 18.23
C THR A 216 14.08 7.15 19.70
N LEU A 217 14.76 7.85 20.62
CA LEU A 217 14.35 7.91 22.03
C LEU A 217 12.90 8.42 22.18
N GLY A 218 12.53 9.42 21.38
CA GLY A 218 11.16 9.93 21.32
C GLY A 218 10.16 8.83 20.99
N TYR A 219 10.40 8.02 19.96
CA TYR A 219 9.54 6.88 19.62
C TYR A 219 9.41 5.86 20.76
N ARG A 220 10.52 5.53 21.44
CA ARG A 220 10.51 4.62 22.61
C ARG A 220 9.66 5.18 23.75
N LEU A 221 9.81 6.46 24.04
CA LEU A 221 9.01 7.17 25.05
C LEU A 221 7.53 7.19 24.66
N SER A 222 7.19 7.47 23.40
CA SER A 222 5.81 7.45 22.90
C SER A 222 5.14 6.09 23.13
N ARG A 223 5.86 4.99 22.84
CA ARG A 223 5.37 3.62 23.10
C ARG A 223 5.11 3.37 24.58
N LEU A 224 6.01 3.81 25.45
CA LEU A 224 5.85 3.67 26.90
C LEU A 224 4.63 4.46 27.40
N VAL A 225 4.51 5.74 27.01
CA VAL A 225 3.38 6.59 27.37
C VAL A 225 2.06 5.98 26.89
N HIS A 226 2.01 5.48 25.65
CA HIS A 226 0.82 4.81 25.13
C HIS A 226 0.46 3.56 25.93
N ARG A 227 1.44 2.73 26.30
CA ARG A 227 1.23 1.54 27.12
C ARG A 227 0.62 1.87 28.48
N LEU A 228 1.05 2.97 29.11
CA LEU A 228 0.63 3.36 30.45
C LEU A 228 -0.71 4.10 30.48
N LEU A 229 -0.97 4.97 29.50
CA LEU A 229 -2.10 5.89 29.49
C LEU A 229 -3.23 5.48 28.54
N PHE A 230 -2.90 4.96 27.36
CA PHE A 230 -3.85 4.78 26.25
C PHE A 230 -4.19 3.32 25.95
N THR A 231 -3.56 2.36 26.63
CA THR A 231 -3.95 0.95 26.51
C THR A 231 -5.23 0.71 27.29
N ARG A 232 -6.29 0.31 26.58
CA ARG A 232 -7.62 0.11 27.15
C ARG A 232 -7.58 -0.87 28.32
N ASP A 233 -8.31 -0.52 29.38
CA ASP A 233 -8.49 -1.32 30.59
C ASP A 233 -7.18 -1.72 31.31
N ARG A 234 -6.09 -1.00 31.05
CA ARG A 234 -4.79 -1.19 31.71
C ARG A 234 -4.24 0.15 32.20
N GLY A 235 -3.32 0.08 33.17
CA GLY A 235 -2.60 1.25 33.68
C GLY A 235 -3.54 2.35 34.19
N LEU A 236 -3.36 3.56 33.69
CA LEU A 236 -4.10 4.75 34.13
C LEU A 236 -5.38 5.01 33.33
N TRP A 237 -5.75 4.11 32.41
CA TRP A 237 -6.91 4.26 31.53
C TRP A 237 -8.21 4.58 32.29
N GLY A 238 -8.54 3.77 33.30
CA GLY A 238 -9.79 3.91 34.05
C GLY A 238 -9.90 5.24 34.80
N LEU A 239 -8.80 5.74 35.36
CA LEU A 239 -8.75 7.02 36.05
C LEU A 239 -8.92 8.18 35.07
N ALA A 240 -8.17 8.17 33.96
CA ALA A 240 -8.28 9.18 32.93
C ALA A 240 -9.69 9.21 32.32
N ARG A 241 -10.28 8.05 32.00
CA ARG A 241 -11.65 7.94 31.50
C ARG A 241 -12.67 8.57 32.44
N ARG A 242 -12.60 8.27 33.75
CA ARG A 242 -13.50 8.87 34.76
C ARG A 242 -13.35 10.38 34.83
N LEU A 243 -12.11 10.89 34.77
CA LEU A 243 -11.82 12.32 34.80
C LEU A 243 -12.41 13.05 33.59
N TYR A 244 -12.12 12.56 32.37
CA TYR A 244 -12.65 13.14 31.14
C TYR A 244 -14.17 13.03 31.06
N ALA A 245 -14.77 11.91 31.51
CA ALA A 245 -16.23 11.75 31.59
C ALA A 245 -16.87 12.77 32.53
N ARG A 246 -16.24 13.05 33.69
CA ARG A 246 -16.72 14.08 34.62
C ARG A 246 -16.66 15.48 34.01
N TRP A 247 -15.61 15.78 33.23
CA TRP A 247 -15.51 17.07 32.54
C TRP A 247 -16.53 17.20 31.40
N ALA A 248 -16.80 16.12 30.67
CA ALA A 248 -17.75 16.12 29.55
C ALA A 248 -19.21 16.36 29.98
N ARG A 249 -19.57 16.10 31.25
CA ARG A 249 -20.91 16.38 31.81
C ARG A 249 -21.15 17.85 32.15
N LYS A 250 -20.11 18.68 32.21
CA LYS A 250 -20.26 20.10 32.56
C LYS A 250 -20.77 20.89 31.36
N PRO A 251 -21.69 21.87 31.54
CA PRO A 251 -22.17 22.72 30.44
C PRO A 251 -21.05 23.49 29.73
N GLN A 252 -19.98 23.81 30.49
CA GLN A 252 -18.79 24.46 29.98
C GLN A 252 -17.55 23.66 30.37
N LEU A 253 -16.64 23.48 29.41
CA LEU A 253 -15.34 22.83 29.62
C LEU A 253 -14.55 23.56 30.72
N PRO A 254 -14.19 22.88 31.83
CA PRO A 254 -13.47 23.52 32.92
C PRO A 254 -12.08 23.98 32.46
N ILE A 255 -11.54 24.99 33.15
CA ILE A 255 -10.22 25.57 32.85
C ILE A 255 -9.13 24.49 32.80
N THR A 256 -9.17 23.52 33.73
CA THR A 256 -8.24 22.39 33.77
C THR A 256 -8.26 21.55 32.49
N ALA A 257 -9.44 21.27 31.93
CA ALA A 257 -9.58 20.52 30.68
C ALA A 257 -9.04 21.32 29.48
N ARG A 258 -9.30 22.64 29.44
CA ARG A 258 -8.76 23.53 28.40
C ARG A 258 -7.24 23.63 28.46
N THR A 259 -6.66 23.73 29.66
CA THR A 259 -5.22 23.75 29.86
C THR A 259 -4.59 22.43 29.43
N LEU A 260 -5.19 21.29 29.80
CA LEU A 260 -4.69 19.98 29.39
C LEU A 260 -4.72 19.79 27.88
N TYR A 261 -5.74 20.31 27.20
CA TYR A 261 -5.80 20.32 25.74
C TYR A 261 -4.67 21.17 25.12
N LYS A 262 -4.35 22.34 25.67
CA LYS A 262 -3.19 23.13 25.20
C LYS A 262 -1.87 22.40 25.40
N ILE A 263 -1.70 21.70 26.54
CA ILE A 263 -0.53 20.86 26.80
C ILE A 263 -0.45 19.72 25.79
N GLU A 264 -1.57 19.06 25.50
CA GLU A 264 -1.66 18.03 24.47
C GLU A 264 -1.23 18.57 23.10
N GLN A 265 -1.81 19.68 22.65
CA GLN A 265 -1.48 20.30 21.36
C GLN A 265 0.00 20.65 21.26
N PHE A 266 0.54 21.35 22.27
CA PHE A 266 1.93 21.77 22.29
C PHE A 266 2.89 20.57 22.31
N SER A 267 2.67 19.61 23.21
CA SER A 267 3.50 18.41 23.30
C SER A 267 3.49 17.60 22.00
N LYS A 268 2.31 17.39 21.39
CA LYS A 268 2.19 16.65 20.13
C LYS A 268 2.75 17.42 18.93
N PHE A 269 2.64 18.75 18.92
CA PHE A 269 3.28 19.59 17.89
C PHE A 269 4.80 19.46 17.97
N MET A 270 5.38 19.65 19.16
CA MET A 270 6.83 19.57 19.37
C MET A 270 7.39 18.18 19.06
N MET A 271 6.70 17.11 19.47
CA MET A 271 7.20 15.74 19.29
C MET A 271 6.95 15.16 17.89
N TYR A 272 5.81 15.46 17.27
CA TYR A 272 5.35 14.77 16.05
C TYR A 272 4.99 15.70 14.89
N GLY A 273 5.01 17.03 15.09
CA GLY A 273 4.50 18.00 14.14
C GLY A 273 2.98 17.91 13.97
N CYS A 274 2.26 17.54 15.03
CA CYS A 274 0.81 17.33 15.02
C CYS A 274 0.03 18.49 14.37
N GLN A 275 -1.03 18.15 13.64
CA GLN A 275 -1.91 19.09 12.94
C GLN A 275 -3.33 19.10 13.55
N ASP A 276 -3.45 18.67 14.80
CA ASP A 276 -4.64 18.84 15.64
C ASP A 276 -5.97 18.33 15.04
N CYS A 277 -5.93 17.13 14.45
CA CYS A 277 -7.10 16.52 13.82
C CYS A 277 -8.15 15.98 14.80
N GLY A 278 -7.86 15.93 16.10
CA GLY A 278 -8.72 15.36 17.15
C GLY A 278 -9.03 13.86 17.08
N ASP A 279 -8.89 13.24 15.91
CA ASP A 279 -9.02 11.80 15.66
C ASP A 279 -7.62 11.19 15.41
N CYS A 280 -6.91 10.84 16.49
CA CYS A 280 -5.46 10.65 16.48
C CYS A 280 -5.04 9.25 16.04
N SER A 281 -4.32 9.16 14.92
CA SER A 281 -3.76 7.89 14.40
C SER A 281 -2.24 7.75 14.60
N LEU A 282 -1.69 8.40 15.63
CA LEU A 282 -0.28 8.19 15.98
C LEU A 282 0.02 6.72 16.29
N PRO A 283 -0.78 6.01 17.13
CA PRO A 283 -0.49 4.61 17.44
C PRO A 283 -0.50 3.71 16.19
N ASP A 284 -1.46 3.93 15.28
CA ASP A 284 -1.62 3.16 14.04
C ASP A 284 -0.48 3.38 13.04
N CYS A 285 0.13 4.57 13.09
CA CYS A 285 1.24 4.97 12.22
C CYS A 285 2.57 4.98 12.99
N ALA A 286 2.76 4.07 13.96
CA ALA A 286 3.98 3.91 14.74
C ALA A 286 4.56 5.25 15.24
N TYR A 287 3.69 6.13 15.75
CA TYR A 287 3.95 7.48 16.26
C TYR A 287 4.61 8.43 15.24
N VAL A 288 4.22 8.32 13.97
CA VAL A 288 4.46 9.32 12.92
C VAL A 288 3.11 9.96 12.57
N CYS A 289 3.00 11.29 12.65
CA CYS A 289 1.73 11.95 12.37
C CYS A 289 1.39 11.91 10.86
N PRO A 290 0.31 11.23 10.42
CA PRO A 290 0.00 11.11 9.00
C PRO A 290 -0.41 12.41 8.34
N LYS A 291 -1.07 13.31 9.08
CA LYS A 291 -1.42 14.66 8.61
C LYS A 291 -0.20 15.52 8.27
N ARG A 292 0.94 15.29 8.94
CA ARG A 292 2.18 16.04 8.73
C ARG A 292 3.08 15.39 7.69
N TRP A 293 3.27 14.07 7.79
CA TRP A 293 4.34 13.36 7.09
C TRP A 293 3.87 12.64 5.82
N CYS A 294 2.56 12.52 5.57
CA CYS A 294 2.03 11.97 4.34
C CYS A 294 1.29 13.05 3.54
N SER A 295 1.70 13.30 2.29
CA SER A 295 1.03 14.27 1.40
C SER A 295 -0.44 13.91 1.13
N LYS A 296 -0.80 12.62 1.23
CA LYS A 296 -2.18 12.12 1.12
C LYS A 296 -2.90 11.98 2.47
N CYS A 297 -2.25 12.34 3.58
CA CYS A 297 -2.76 12.12 4.94
C CYS A 297 -3.17 10.65 5.20
N GLY A 298 -2.54 9.69 4.52
CA GLY A 298 -2.98 8.28 4.50
C GLY A 298 -2.69 7.54 5.80
N ARG A 299 -3.73 6.91 6.37
CA ARG A 299 -3.70 6.15 7.64
C ARG A 299 -3.70 4.63 7.47
N ASN A 300 -3.80 4.13 6.24
CA ASN A 300 -4.06 2.72 5.92
C ASN A 300 -3.01 2.12 4.95
N GLY A 301 -1.73 2.28 5.23
CA GLY A 301 -0.64 1.79 4.39
C GLY A 301 -0.25 2.70 3.22
N PRO A 302 0.87 2.39 2.53
CA PRO A 302 1.45 3.24 1.47
C PRO A 302 0.54 3.42 0.26
N CYS A 303 0.75 4.49 -0.50
CA CYS A 303 0.19 4.61 -1.85
C CYS A 303 1.05 3.81 -2.86
N GLY A 304 0.55 3.56 -4.06
CA GLY A 304 1.34 2.93 -5.13
C GLY A 304 2.48 3.82 -5.66
N GLY A 305 2.38 5.13 -5.47
CA GLY A 305 3.29 6.12 -6.07
C GLY A 305 4.59 6.37 -5.30
N SER A 306 4.72 5.92 -4.04
CA SER A 306 6.00 6.03 -3.31
C SER A 306 7.09 5.23 -4.01
N ALA A 307 8.29 5.79 -4.07
CA ALA A 307 9.45 5.15 -4.68
C ALA A 307 10.72 5.54 -3.93
N ASP A 308 11.69 4.63 -3.91
CA ASP A 308 12.99 4.79 -3.25
C ASP A 308 12.90 5.19 -1.77
N GLY A 309 11.84 4.77 -1.07
CA GLY A 309 11.56 5.15 0.32
C GLY A 309 11.10 6.61 0.48
N ARG A 310 10.79 7.32 -0.60
CA ARG A 310 10.31 8.70 -0.62
C ARG A 310 8.81 8.78 -0.93
N CYS A 311 8.21 9.92 -0.57
CA CYS A 311 6.83 10.23 -0.92
C CYS A 311 6.68 10.32 -2.46
N GLU A 312 5.47 10.11 -2.98
CA GLU A 312 5.19 10.22 -4.42
C GLU A 312 5.48 11.62 -4.99
N LEU A 313 5.42 12.66 -4.16
CA LEU A 313 5.78 14.03 -4.54
C LEU A 313 7.29 14.30 -4.41
N GLN A 314 8.07 13.31 -3.99
CA GLN A 314 9.53 13.35 -3.80
C GLN A 314 10.03 14.41 -2.82
N ASP A 315 9.15 15.07 -2.07
CA ASP A 315 9.45 16.18 -1.16
C ASP A 315 9.93 15.75 0.23
N LYS A 316 9.63 14.51 0.63
CA LYS A 316 9.96 13.94 1.95
C LYS A 316 10.06 12.43 1.91
N GLU A 317 10.55 11.83 3.00
CA GLU A 317 10.53 10.37 3.18
C GLU A 317 9.10 9.84 3.28
N CYS A 318 8.88 8.63 2.76
CA CYS A 318 7.59 7.98 2.85
C CYS A 318 7.29 7.61 4.31
N LEU A 319 6.19 8.16 4.85
CA LEU A 319 5.70 7.81 6.18
C LEU A 319 5.65 6.30 6.40
N TRP A 320 5.16 5.54 5.41
CA TRP A 320 4.96 4.09 5.56
C TRP A 320 6.25 3.29 5.51
N ALA A 321 7.31 3.81 4.90
CA ALA A 321 8.65 3.23 5.02
C ALA A 321 9.18 3.42 6.46
N ILE A 322 8.97 4.60 7.05
CA ILE A 322 9.34 4.90 8.45
C ILE A 322 8.53 4.00 9.42
N VAL A 323 7.22 3.87 9.20
CA VAL A 323 6.35 3.00 10.01
C VAL A 323 6.83 1.56 9.95
N TYR A 324 7.11 1.05 8.76
CA TYR A 324 7.58 -0.31 8.58
C TYR A 324 8.90 -0.57 9.33
N GLU A 325 9.89 0.30 9.18
CA GLU A 325 11.17 0.14 9.89
C GLU A 325 11.02 0.20 11.41
N ARG A 326 10.15 1.08 11.91
CA ARG A 326 9.84 1.17 13.34
C ARG A 326 9.20 -0.12 13.86
N LEU A 327 8.22 -0.67 13.14
CA LEU A 327 7.56 -1.92 13.52
C LEU A 327 8.52 -3.12 13.40
N LYS A 328 9.35 -3.17 12.35
CA LYS A 328 10.35 -4.23 12.13
C LYS A 328 11.35 -4.33 13.26
N ALA A 329 11.82 -3.19 13.78
CA ALA A 329 12.73 -3.18 14.92
C ALA A 329 12.15 -3.81 16.21
N TYR A 330 10.83 -3.99 16.29
CA TYR A 330 10.13 -4.61 17.41
C TYR A 330 9.52 -5.98 17.06
N GLY A 331 9.74 -6.50 15.84
CA GLY A 331 9.10 -7.72 15.38
C GLY A 331 7.59 -7.60 15.16
N GLU A 332 7.09 -6.39 14.93
CA GLU A 332 5.65 -6.08 14.90
C GLU A 332 5.12 -5.78 13.48
N THR A 333 5.85 -6.12 12.42
CA THR A 333 5.47 -5.77 11.03
C THR A 333 4.12 -6.36 10.63
N GLU A 334 3.80 -7.58 11.09
CA GLU A 334 2.51 -8.22 10.81
C GLU A 334 1.30 -7.49 11.43
N SER A 335 1.50 -6.61 12.43
CA SER A 335 0.41 -5.77 12.95
C SER A 335 -0.22 -4.89 11.86
N MET A 336 0.53 -4.58 10.79
CA MET A 336 0.03 -3.85 9.63
C MET A 336 -1.03 -4.61 8.83
N LEU A 337 -1.20 -5.92 9.05
CA LEU A 337 -2.27 -6.76 8.48
C LEU A 337 -3.58 -6.65 9.26
N GLN A 338 -3.51 -6.18 10.50
CA GLN A 338 -4.60 -6.27 11.45
C GLN A 338 -5.46 -5.00 11.45
N GLY A 339 -6.67 -5.19 11.96
CA GLY A 339 -7.58 -4.10 12.24
C GLY A 339 -8.24 -3.50 10.99
N PRO A 340 -9.36 -2.80 11.22
CA PRO A 340 -10.09 -2.17 10.14
C PRO A 340 -9.36 -0.99 9.52
N PRO A 341 -9.82 -0.49 8.36
CA PRO A 341 -9.39 0.80 7.84
C PRO A 341 -9.73 1.90 8.84
N VAL A 342 -8.74 2.71 9.16
CA VAL A 342 -8.91 3.92 9.94
C VAL A 342 -9.44 5.01 9.02
N VAL A 343 -10.69 5.42 9.24
CA VAL A 343 -11.35 6.51 8.52
C VAL A 343 -11.31 7.75 9.40
N TYR A 344 -10.86 8.87 8.84
CA TYR A 344 -10.76 10.13 9.58
C TYR A 344 -12.14 10.70 9.88
N ASN A 345 -12.44 10.94 11.16
CA ASN A 345 -13.60 11.72 11.55
C ASN A 345 -13.27 13.23 11.56
N ALA A 346 -13.74 13.95 10.53
CA ALA A 346 -13.50 15.39 10.37
C ALA A 346 -14.20 16.26 11.43
N GLU A 347 -15.29 15.76 12.05
CA GLU A 347 -16.03 16.50 13.09
C GLU A 347 -15.21 16.70 14.37
N LEU A 348 -14.17 15.89 14.56
CA LEU A 348 -13.27 15.99 15.72
C LEU A 348 -12.13 16.99 15.49
N ALA A 349 -12.01 17.61 14.32
CA ALA A 349 -10.96 18.59 14.06
C ALA A 349 -10.91 19.68 15.14
N HIS A 350 -9.71 20.05 15.59
CA HIS A 350 -9.51 21.06 16.61
C HIS A 350 -10.16 20.75 17.97
N THR A 351 -10.26 19.47 18.31
CA THR A 351 -10.65 18.99 19.65
C THR A 351 -9.57 18.11 20.27
N SER A 352 -9.60 17.96 21.60
CA SER A 352 -8.64 17.13 22.35
C SER A 352 -8.76 15.67 21.92
N SER A 353 -7.72 15.14 21.27
CA SER A 353 -7.72 13.73 20.90
C SER A 353 -7.58 12.80 22.10
N TRP A 354 -6.96 13.23 23.20
CA TRP A 354 -7.00 12.47 24.45
C TRP A 354 -8.43 12.35 24.98
N ALA A 355 -9.19 13.46 25.02
CA ALA A 355 -10.58 13.43 25.43
C ALA A 355 -11.40 12.52 24.51
N ASN A 356 -11.18 12.60 23.19
CA ASN A 356 -11.91 11.79 22.23
C ASN A 356 -11.63 10.29 22.39
N THR A 357 -10.38 9.90 22.62
CA THR A 357 -10.02 8.50 22.89
C THR A 357 -10.67 7.99 24.17
N TYR A 358 -10.55 8.72 25.29
CA TYR A 358 -11.11 8.27 26.57
C TYR A 358 -12.65 8.27 26.59
N LEU A 359 -13.29 9.11 25.77
CA LEU A 359 -14.74 9.22 25.67
C LEU A 359 -15.32 8.38 24.51
N ASP A 360 -14.51 7.53 23.87
CA ASP A 360 -14.93 6.64 22.77
C ASP A 360 -15.57 7.40 21.58
N ARG A 361 -15.07 8.61 21.30
CA ARG A 361 -15.55 9.48 20.20
C ARG A 361 -14.78 9.27 18.90
N ASP A 362 -13.53 8.81 19.00
CA ASP A 362 -12.64 8.60 17.87
C ASP A 362 -12.69 7.15 17.34
N HIS A 363 -11.85 6.84 16.35
CA HIS A 363 -11.79 5.50 15.76
C HIS A 363 -11.26 4.40 16.69
N HIS A 364 -10.74 4.73 17.88
CA HIS A 364 -10.30 3.74 18.87
C HIS A 364 -11.45 3.18 19.71
N ARG A 365 -12.68 3.69 19.52
CA ARG A 365 -13.86 3.15 20.19
C ARG A 365 -14.04 1.65 19.88
N PRO A 366 -14.46 0.83 20.86
CA PRO A 366 -14.79 -0.56 20.61
C PRO A 366 -15.87 -0.63 19.54
N ARG A 367 -15.74 -1.60 18.64
CA ARG A 367 -16.83 -1.89 17.71
C ARG A 367 -17.91 -2.62 18.46
N GLU A 368 -19.15 -2.17 18.30
CA GLU A 368 -20.29 -3.01 18.60
C GLU A 368 -20.17 -4.26 17.71
N SER A 369 -20.23 -5.45 18.32
CA SER A 369 -20.40 -6.67 17.54
C SER A 369 -21.72 -6.52 16.82
N ASN A 370 -21.71 -6.42 15.49
CA ASN A 370 -22.95 -6.57 14.74
C ASN A 370 -23.56 -7.91 15.18
N PRO A 371 -24.84 -7.96 15.62
CA PRO A 371 -25.51 -9.24 15.78
C PRO A 371 -25.41 -10.00 14.44
N PRO A 372 -25.28 -11.34 14.46
CA PRO A 372 -25.29 -12.13 13.24
C PRO A 372 -26.54 -11.75 12.44
N ASP A 373 -26.32 -11.48 11.16
CA ASP A 373 -27.35 -11.15 10.19
C ASP A 373 -28.41 -12.25 10.23
N LYS A 374 -29.61 -11.92 10.72
CA LYS A 374 -30.69 -12.91 10.92
C LYS A 374 -31.32 -13.40 9.61
N ASP A 375 -30.87 -12.90 8.46
CA ASP A 375 -31.42 -13.21 7.14
C ASP A 375 -30.51 -14.14 6.29
N GLN A 376 -29.68 -14.98 6.91
CA GLN A 376 -28.97 -16.08 6.24
C GLN A 376 -29.31 -17.46 6.80
N THR A 377 -30.60 -17.78 6.90
CA THR A 377 -31.09 -19.17 7.00
C THR A 377 -31.98 -19.51 5.82
#